data_AF-A0A6G6ITM0-F1
#
_entry.id   AF-A0A6G6ITM0-F1
#
_cell.length_a   1.000
_cell.length_b   1.000
_cell.length_c   1.000
_cell.angle_alpha   90.00
_cell.angle_beta   90.00
_cell.angle_gamma   90.00
#
_symmetry.space_group_name_H-M   'P 1'
#
loop_
_entity.id
_entity.type
_entity.pdbx_description
1 polymer ?
#
loop_
_entity_poly.entity_id
_entity_poly.type
_entity_poly.pdbx_seq_one_letter_code
_entity_poly.pdbx_strand_id
1 'polypeptide(L)' 'MSDSIEFNMRRAGDGYTATSKGKSASCSWSREQCAKRLGHKLFPDAALRVECIEDVREGSRDSRWRITAEGH' A
#
# COMPACT_ATOMS: atom_id res chain seq x y z
N MET A 1 -17.91 0.88 -9.30
CA MET A 1 -16.83 1.23 -10.26
C MET A 1 -15.53 0.69 -9.67
N SER A 2 -14.45 0.54 -10.43
CA SER A 2 -13.17 0.06 -9.87
C SER A 2 -12.25 1.26 -9.63
N ASP A 3 -12.05 1.66 -8.37
CA ASP A 3 -11.06 2.70 -8.03
C ASP A 3 -9.71 2.03 -7.80
N SER A 4 -8.66 2.55 -8.42
CA SER A 4 -7.30 2.05 -8.19
C SER A 4 -6.35 3.18 -7.80
N ILE A 5 -5.47 2.87 -6.86
CA ILE A 5 -4.51 3.83 -6.30
C ILE A 5 -3.13 3.18 -6.30
N GLU A 6 -2.18 3.91 -6.84
CA GLU A 6 -0.77 3.56 -6.78
C GLU A 6 -0.06 4.35 -5.68
N PHE A 7 0.90 3.71 -5.02
CA PHE A 7 1.72 4.35 -4.01
C PHE A 7 3.09 3.71 -3.91
N ASN A 8 4.04 4.45 -3.36
CA ASN A 8 5.38 3.96 -3.09
C ASN A 8 5.46 3.52 -1.62
N MET A 9 5.85 2.27 -1.41
CA MET A 9 6.27 1.74 -0.12
C MET A 9 7.65 2.29 0.22
N ARG A 10 7.81 2.70 1.48
CA ARG A 10 9.08 3.18 2.01
C ARG A 10 9.56 2.27 3.13
N ARG A 11 10.87 2.13 3.26
CA ARG A 11 11.49 1.52 4.44
C ARG A 11 11.46 2.52 5.60
N ALA A 12 11.04 2.07 6.77
CA ALA A 12 10.98 2.87 7.98
C ALA A 12 11.53 2.04 9.16
N GLY A 13 12.81 2.26 9.49
CA GLY A 13 13.54 1.39 10.42
C GLY A 13 13.58 -0.05 9.92
N ASP A 14 13.20 -0.99 10.77
CA ASP A 14 13.07 -2.41 10.45
C ASP A 14 11.81 -2.75 9.63
N GLY A 15 10.88 -1.80 9.47
CA GLY A 15 9.58 -2.02 8.85
C GLY A 15 9.36 -1.29 7.53
N TYR A 16 8.08 -1.24 7.17
CA TYR A 16 7.58 -0.64 5.95
C TYR A 16 6.47 0.36 6.27
N THR A 17 6.44 1.46 5.53
CA THR A 17 5.41 2.50 5.63
C THR A 17 4.89 2.84 4.25
N ALA A 18 3.57 2.96 4.15
CA ALA A 18 2.84 3.33 2.95
C ALA A 18 1.95 4.55 3.24
N THR A 19 1.91 5.52 2.33
CA THR A 19 1.06 6.70 2.45
C THR A 19 0.42 7.01 1.10
N SER A 20 -0.90 7.22 1.09
CA SER A 20 -1.64 7.69 -0.08
C SER A 20 -2.94 8.41 0.32
N LYS A 21 -3.41 9.36 -0.51
CA LYS A 21 -4.60 10.21 -0.27
C LYS A 21 -4.75 10.67 1.21
N GLY A 22 -3.66 11.11 1.84
CA GLY A 22 -3.66 11.60 3.23
C GLY A 22 -3.77 10.52 4.32
N LYS A 23 -3.85 9.23 3.97
CA LYS A 23 -3.85 8.10 4.92
C LYS A 23 -2.50 7.39 4.89
N SER A 24 -2.05 6.91 6.04
CA SER A 24 -0.81 6.16 6.18
C SER A 24 -1.01 4.84 6.91
N ALA A 25 -0.20 3.85 6.58
CA ALA A 25 -0.12 2.56 7.26
C ALA A 25 1.34 2.14 7.39
N SER A 26 1.62 1.35 8.43
CA SER A 26 2.92 0.74 8.64
C SER A 26 2.79 -0.72 9.05
N CYS A 27 3.81 -1.52 8.71
CA CYS A 27 3.93 -2.91 9.10
C CYS A 27 5.41 -3.28 9.23
N SER A 28 5.79 -3.92 10.33
CA SER A 28 7.18 -4.26 10.62
C SER A 28 7.68 -5.52 9.91
N TRP A 29 6.78 -6.36 9.38
CA TRP A 29 7.13 -7.71 8.95
C TRP A 29 6.66 -8.08 7.54
N SER A 30 5.73 -7.32 6.95
CA SER A 30 5.27 -7.59 5.58
C SER A 30 4.81 -6.33 4.85
N ARG A 31 5.35 -6.18 3.64
CA ARG A 31 4.99 -5.13 2.68
C ARG A 31 3.54 -5.26 2.21
N GLU A 32 3.11 -6.49 1.95
CA GLU A 32 1.73 -6.78 1.53
C GLU A 32 0.73 -6.40 2.62
N GLN A 33 1.02 -6.72 3.88
CA GLN A 33 0.15 -6.36 5.00
C GLN A 33 0.10 -4.85 5.22
N CYS A 34 1.22 -4.15 5.01
CA CYS A 34 1.24 -2.69 4.99
C CYS A 34 0.30 -2.13 3.91
N ALA A 35 0.38 -2.67 2.69
CA ALA A 35 -0.48 -2.28 1.57
C ALA A 35 -1.97 -2.56 1.84
N LYS A 36 -2.30 -3.75 2.36
CA LYS A 36 -3.68 -4.13 2.74
C LYS A 36 -4.24 -3.18 3.79
N ARG A 37 -3.47 -2.86 4.83
CA ARG A 37 -3.86 -1.91 5.88
C ARG A 37 -4.15 -0.52 5.32
N LEU A 38 -3.32 -0.04 4.39
CA LEU A 38 -3.56 1.24 3.72
C LEU A 38 -4.84 1.17 2.88
N GLY A 39 -5.05 0.08 2.13
CA GLY A 39 -6.26 -0.15 1.35
C GLY A 39 -7.53 -0.11 2.18
N HIS A 40 -7.58 -0.81 3.33
CA HIS A 40 -8.73 -0.79 4.23
C HIS A 40 -9.01 0.58 4.82
N LYS A 41 -7.96 1.40 5.02
CA LYS A 41 -8.16 2.79 5.43
C LYS A 41 -8.74 3.61 4.29
N LEU A 42 -8.27 3.43 3.05
CA LEU A 42 -8.69 4.23 1.90
C LEU A 42 -10.11 3.90 1.45
N PHE A 43 -10.43 2.62 1.36
CA PHE A 43 -11.72 2.10 0.93
C PHE A 43 -12.31 1.25 2.04
N PRO A 44 -12.96 1.87 3.04
CA PRO A 44 -13.76 1.09 3.98
C PRO A 44 -14.85 0.35 3.20
N ASP A 45 -15.08 -0.91 3.55
CA ASP A 45 -16.12 -1.79 2.99
C ASP A 45 -15.96 -2.25 1.52
N ALA A 46 -14.86 -1.88 0.84
CA ALA A 46 -14.58 -2.40 -0.51
C ALA A 46 -13.81 -3.73 -0.47
N ALA A 47 -14.02 -4.58 -1.48
CA ALA A 47 -13.15 -5.72 -1.72
C ALA A 47 -11.82 -5.22 -2.28
N LEU A 48 -10.72 -5.54 -1.61
CA LEU A 48 -9.40 -5.00 -1.95
C LEU A 48 -8.53 -6.06 -2.63
N ARG A 49 -7.97 -5.69 -3.78
CA ARG A 49 -6.84 -6.38 -4.40
C ARG A 49 -5.59 -5.52 -4.23
N VAL A 50 -4.52 -6.12 -3.73
CA VAL A 50 -3.21 -5.46 -3.62
C VAL A 50 -2.18 -6.21 -4.45
N GLU A 51 -1.37 -5.46 -5.18
CA GLU A 51 -0.30 -6.02 -6.01
C GLU A 51 0.96 -5.15 -5.93
N CYS A 52 2.11 -5.81 -5.89
CA CYS A 52 3.41 -5.15 -6.04
C CYS A 52 3.69 -5.03 -7.54
N ILE A 53 3.75 -3.80 -8.05
CA ILE A 53 3.98 -3.52 -9.47
C ILE A 53 5.47 -3.27 -9.78
N GLU A 54 6.27 -2.93 -8.78
CA GLU A 54 7.70 -2.66 -8.94
C GLU A 54 8.44 -2.93 -7.62
N ASP A 55 9.51 -3.73 -7.63
CA ASP A 55 10.43 -3.88 -6.48
C ASP A 55 11.63 -2.95 -6.73
N VAL A 56 11.61 -1.74 -6.15
CA VAL A 56 12.65 -0.73 -6.31
C VAL A 56 13.27 -0.42 -4.98
N ARG A 57 14.36 -1.12 -4.65
CA ARG A 57 15.13 -0.92 -3.43
C ARG A 57 16.19 0.14 -3.65
N GLU A 58 15.77 1.40 -3.65
CA GLU A 58 16.65 2.54 -3.83
C GLU A 58 16.48 3.54 -2.68
N GLY A 59 17.48 3.63 -1.83
CA GLY A 59 17.47 4.50 -0.66
C GLY A 59 16.30 4.19 0.29
N SER A 60 15.42 5.17 0.50
CA SER A 60 14.22 5.01 1.35
C SER A 60 13.02 4.40 0.62
N ARG A 61 13.09 4.28 -0.70
CA ARG A 61 12.07 3.65 -1.54
C ARG A 61 12.33 2.15 -1.58
N ASP A 62 11.27 1.36 -1.36
CA ASP A 62 11.36 -0.10 -1.29
C ASP A 62 10.67 -0.79 -2.47
N SER A 63 9.44 -0.39 -2.75
CA SER A 63 8.60 -1.03 -3.77
C SER A 63 7.43 -0.11 -4.14
N ARG A 64 6.87 -0.28 -5.33
CA ARG A 64 5.65 0.39 -5.78
C ARG A 64 4.50 -0.61 -5.78
N TRP A 65 3.37 -0.18 -5.24
CA TRP A 65 2.21 -1.02 -5.03
C TRP A 65 0.97 -0.36 -5.62
N ARG A 66 0.01 -1.20 -6.00
CA ARG A 66 -1.31 -0.79 -6.45
C ARG A 66 -2.37 -1.46 -5.57
N ILE A 67 -3.33 -0.66 -5.12
CA ILE A 67 -4.57 -1.12 -4.50
C ILE A 67 -5.68 -0.91 -5.53
N THR A 68 -6.48 -1.95 -5.75
CA THR A 68 -7.72 -1.87 -6.53
C THR A 68 -8.89 -2.20 -5.61
N ALA A 69 -9.86 -1.30 -5.53
CA ALA A 69 -11.09 -1.49 -4.79
C ALA A 69 -12.22 -1.88 -5.75
N GLU A 70 -12.83 -3.04 -5.49
CA GLU A 70 -14.01 -3.50 -6.22
C GLU A 70 -15.26 -3.31 -5.36
N GLY A 71 -16.30 -2.72 -5.95
CA GLY A 71 -17.59 -2.48 -5.28
C GLY A 71 -17.73 -1.14 -4.55
N HIS A 72 -16.82 -0.19 -4.79
CA HIS A 72 -16.95 1.20 -4.34
C HIS A 72 -17.67 2.08 -5.39
#